data_AF-A0A1E7I597-F1
#
_entry.id   AF-A0A1E7I597-F1
#
_cell.length_a   1.000
_cell.length_b   1.000
_cell.length_c   1.000
_cell.angle_alpha   90.00
_cell.angle_beta   90.00
_cell.angle_gamma   90.00
#
_symmetry.space_group_name_H-M   'P 1'
#
loop_
_entity.id
_entity.type
_entity.pdbx_description
1 polymer ?
#
loop_
_entity_poly.entity_id
_entity_poly.type
_entity_poly.pdbx_seq_one_letter_code
_entity_poly.pdbx_strand_id
1 'polypeptide(L)'
;MVVYRLIEEPIFPHPDESEPDGLLAVGGDLSPERLLSAYASGIFPWYDETSPILWWSLDPRLILQLDKLYVSKRVKRKIKKQDYRVTIDTDFRSVITNCAGKNRPGQAGTWILQEIIDAYVELHKLGFAHSVEVWNKEGKLVGGLYGVSLGRVFSGESMFFLEP
;
A
#
# COMPACT_ATOMS: atom_id res chain seq x y z
N MET A 1 -8.06 -10.32 -24.68
CA MET A 1 -7.47 -9.50 -23.62
C MET A 1 -7.62 -8.05 -24.02
N VAL A 2 -8.43 -7.29 -23.29
CA VAL A 2 -8.65 -5.86 -23.47
C VAL A 2 -7.96 -5.17 -22.31
N VAL A 3 -6.77 -4.62 -22.56
CA VAL A 3 -6.09 -3.75 -21.60
C VAL A 3 -6.26 -2.33 -22.08
N TYR A 4 -6.84 -1.48 -21.25
CA TYR A 4 -7.12 -0.10 -21.59
C TYR A 4 -5.86 0.76 -21.47
N ARG A 5 -5.60 1.62 -22.47
CA ARG A 5 -4.61 2.68 -22.33
C ARG A 5 -5.28 3.90 -21.70
N LEU A 6 -4.78 4.36 -20.56
CA LEU A 6 -5.35 5.54 -19.91
C LEU A 6 -5.07 6.82 -20.69
N ILE A 7 -6.06 7.72 -20.67
CA ILE A 7 -5.99 9.09 -21.19
C ILE A 7 -5.53 10.06 -20.09
N GLU A 8 -5.34 11.34 -20.42
CA GLU A 8 -4.84 12.36 -19.49
C GLU A 8 -5.80 12.61 -18.33
N GLU A 9 -7.11 12.49 -18.54
CA GLU A 9 -8.09 12.60 -17.48
C GLU A 9 -7.95 11.44 -16.46
N PRO A 10 -8.12 11.71 -15.15
CA PRO A 10 -7.99 10.71 -14.08
C PRO A 10 -9.23 9.80 -13.99
N ILE A 11 -9.67 9.25 -15.11
CA ILE A 11 -10.80 8.33 -15.20
C ILE A 11 -10.31 6.91 -15.52
N PHE A 12 -11.03 5.92 -14.99
CA PHE A 12 -10.75 4.51 -15.20
C PHE A 12 -11.93 3.80 -15.88
N PRO A 13 -11.66 2.75 -16.70
CA PRO A 13 -12.69 1.79 -17.11
C PRO A 13 -13.34 1.13 -15.90
N HIS A 14 -14.51 0.53 -16.08
CA HIS A 14 -15.19 -0.15 -14.98
C HIS A 14 -14.36 -1.37 -14.52
N PRO A 15 -14.18 -1.61 -13.20
CA PRO A 15 -13.37 -2.72 -12.70
C PRO A 15 -13.78 -4.11 -13.21
N ASP A 16 -15.07 -4.34 -13.46
CA ASP A 16 -15.59 -5.61 -14.01
C ASP A 16 -15.09 -5.90 -15.45
N GLU A 17 -14.47 -4.91 -16.10
CA GLU A 17 -13.85 -5.07 -17.42
C GLU A 17 -12.38 -5.53 -17.33
N SER A 18 -11.87 -5.81 -16.12
CA SER A 18 -10.52 -6.33 -15.95
C SER A 18 -10.38 -7.75 -16.52
N GLU A 19 -9.15 -8.10 -16.89
CA GLU A 19 -8.81 -9.49 -17.21
C GLU A 19 -9.04 -10.42 -16.00
N PRO A 20 -9.10 -11.75 -16.21
CA PRO A 20 -9.34 -12.70 -15.11
C PRO A 20 -8.33 -12.65 -13.95
N ASP A 21 -7.12 -12.13 -14.19
CA ASP A 21 -6.09 -11.90 -13.18
C ASP A 21 -6.19 -10.51 -12.52
N GLY A 22 -7.11 -9.67 -12.99
CA GLY A 22 -7.40 -8.33 -12.52
C GLY A 22 -6.65 -7.22 -13.26
N LEU A 23 -5.84 -7.49 -14.28
CA LEU A 23 -5.20 -6.42 -15.06
C LEU A 23 -6.28 -5.61 -15.81
N LEU A 24 -6.31 -4.30 -15.61
CA LEU A 24 -7.34 -3.43 -16.19
C LEU A 24 -6.78 -2.44 -17.20
N ALA A 25 -5.73 -1.71 -16.82
CA ALA A 25 -5.24 -0.59 -17.62
C ALA A 25 -3.73 -0.39 -17.52
N VAL A 26 -3.19 0.35 -18.50
CA VAL A 26 -1.77 0.70 -18.65
C VAL A 26 -1.59 2.19 -18.90
N GLY A 27 -0.52 2.76 -18.34
CA GLY A 27 -0.10 4.14 -18.54
C GLY A 27 -0.78 5.13 -17.57
N GLY A 28 -0.88 6.39 -18.01
CA GLY A 28 -1.26 7.50 -17.15
C GLY A 28 -0.08 8.00 -16.32
N ASP A 29 -0.35 8.38 -15.08
CA ASP A 29 0.60 8.96 -14.14
C ASP A 29 0.27 8.52 -12.70
N LEU A 30 1.03 8.99 -11.72
CA LEU A 30 0.74 8.77 -10.29
C LEU A 30 0.28 10.08 -9.62
N SER A 31 -0.45 10.93 -10.34
CA SER A 31 -1.01 12.15 -9.76
C SER A 31 -1.97 11.81 -8.61
N PRO A 32 -2.05 12.66 -7.56
CA PRO A 32 -2.99 12.44 -6.46
C PRO A 32 -4.42 12.22 -6.93
N GLU A 33 -4.89 13.01 -7.90
CA GLU A 33 -6.25 12.91 -8.45
C GLU A 33 -6.51 11.54 -9.08
N ARG A 34 -5.55 11.02 -9.86
CA ARG A 34 -5.67 9.70 -10.49
C ARG A 34 -5.60 8.57 -9.48
N LEU A 35 -4.69 8.64 -8.52
CA LEU A 35 -4.60 7.63 -7.45
C LEU A 35 -5.91 7.57 -6.65
N LEU A 36 -6.45 8.72 -6.24
CA LEU A 36 -7.70 8.78 -5.49
C LEU A 36 -8.88 8.25 -6.31
N SER A 37 -8.94 8.57 -7.61
CA SER A 37 -9.92 8.01 -8.54
C SER A 37 -9.82 6.49 -8.66
N ALA A 38 -8.59 5.96 -8.75
CA ALA A 38 -8.33 4.53 -8.76
C ALA A 38 -8.83 3.87 -7.47
N TYR A 39 -8.40 4.35 -6.30
CA TYR A 39 -8.82 3.80 -5.01
C TYR A 39 -10.33 3.88 -4.78
N ALA A 40 -10.98 4.97 -5.20
CA ALA A 40 -12.43 5.11 -5.14
C ALA A 40 -13.16 4.04 -5.97
N SER A 41 -12.52 3.54 -7.02
CA SER A 41 -13.03 2.51 -7.93
C SER A 41 -12.51 1.11 -7.59
N GLY A 42 -11.78 0.93 -6.48
CA GLY A 42 -11.19 -0.37 -6.12
C GLY A 42 -9.95 -0.77 -6.94
N ILE A 43 -9.37 0.16 -7.68
CA ILE A 43 -8.21 -0.06 -8.56
C ILE A 43 -6.94 0.39 -7.82
N PHE A 44 -5.82 -0.29 -8.07
CA PHE A 44 -4.51 0.07 -7.48
C PHE A 44 -3.37 -0.08 -8.50
N PRO A 45 -2.32 0.75 -8.42
CA PRO A 45 -1.15 0.62 -9.27
C PRO A 45 -0.24 -0.50 -8.76
N TRP A 46 0.27 -1.34 -9.65
CA TRP A 46 1.25 -2.36 -9.30
C TRP A 46 2.07 -2.78 -10.51
N TYR A 47 3.36 -2.49 -10.52
CA TYR A 47 4.25 -2.74 -11.66
C TYR A 47 5.72 -2.80 -11.21
N ASP A 48 6.62 -3.19 -12.12
CA ASP A 48 8.06 -3.22 -11.89
C ASP A 48 8.81 -2.15 -12.70
N GLU A 49 10.11 -1.98 -12.45
CA GLU A 49 10.96 -0.98 -13.13
C GLU A 49 11.00 -1.12 -14.65
N THR A 50 10.68 -2.30 -15.18
CA THR A 50 10.73 -2.59 -16.62
C THR A 50 9.38 -2.43 -17.30
N SER A 51 8.32 -2.26 -16.52
CA SER A 51 6.95 -2.19 -16.97
C SER A 51 6.44 -0.75 -16.95
N PRO A 52 5.55 -0.35 -17.87
CA PRO A 52 4.78 0.88 -17.69
C PRO A 52 3.91 0.77 -16.43
N ILE A 53 3.34 1.89 -15.98
CA ILE A 53 2.34 1.87 -14.89
C ILE A 53 1.20 0.93 -15.28
N LEU A 54 0.95 -0.08 -14.45
CA LEU A 54 -0.16 -1.03 -14.59
C LEU A 54 -1.15 -0.85 -13.45
N TRP A 55 -2.43 -0.96 -13.78
CA TRP A 55 -3.55 -0.76 -12.86
C TRP A 55 -4.40 -2.01 -12.77
N TRP A 56 -4.71 -2.41 -11.53
CA TRP A 56 -5.28 -3.72 -11.23
C TRP A 56 -6.56 -3.61 -10.40
N SER A 57 -7.50 -4.50 -10.65
CA SER A 57 -8.67 -4.79 -9.82
C SER A 57 -8.88 -6.30 -9.74
N LEU A 58 -8.41 -6.92 -8.66
CA LEU A 58 -8.43 -8.38 -8.52
C LEU A 58 -9.83 -8.93 -8.19
N ASP A 59 -10.20 -10.05 -8.81
CA ASP A 59 -11.33 -10.91 -8.42
C ASP A 59 -10.86 -12.38 -8.26
N PRO A 60 -10.93 -12.98 -7.07
CA PRO A 60 -11.42 -12.42 -5.80
C PRO A 60 -10.46 -11.40 -5.16
N ARG A 61 -11.03 -10.36 -4.54
CA ARG A 61 -10.27 -9.36 -3.77
C ARG A 61 -10.03 -9.81 -2.33
N LEU A 62 -8.77 -9.75 -1.89
CA LEU A 62 -8.43 -9.99 -0.48
C LEU A 62 -8.90 -8.82 0.39
N ILE A 63 -9.72 -9.13 1.39
CA ILE A 63 -10.15 -8.18 2.43
C ILE A 63 -9.87 -8.75 3.82
N LEU A 64 -9.47 -7.87 4.74
CA LEU A 64 -9.35 -8.19 6.17
C LEU A 64 -10.47 -7.49 6.94
N GLN A 65 -11.48 -8.26 7.34
CA GLN A 65 -12.51 -7.76 8.23
C GLN A 65 -11.95 -7.66 9.66
N LEU A 66 -12.01 -6.46 10.25
CA LEU A 66 -11.33 -6.18 11.52
C LEU A 66 -11.88 -7.00 12.70
N ASP A 67 -13.17 -7.34 12.67
CA ASP A 67 -13.84 -8.23 13.64
C ASP A 67 -13.36 -9.68 13.54
N LYS A 68 -12.81 -10.07 12.39
CA LYS A 68 -12.23 -11.39 12.14
C LYS A 68 -10.71 -11.44 12.30
N LEU A 69 -10.08 -10.34 12.75
CA LEU A 69 -8.64 -10.29 12.95
C LEU A 69 -8.19 -11.31 14.02
N TYR A 70 -7.45 -12.31 13.58
CA TYR A 70 -6.83 -13.28 14.48
C TYR A 70 -5.49 -12.77 15.01
N VAL A 71 -5.47 -12.39 16.30
CA VAL A 71 -4.23 -12.07 17.01
C VAL A 71 -3.85 -13.22 17.94
N SER A 72 -2.75 -13.91 17.63
CA SER A 72 -2.29 -15.07 18.39
C SER A 72 -2.01 -14.72 19.86
N LYS A 73 -2.13 -15.71 20.76
CA LYS A 73 -1.80 -15.55 22.20
C LYS A 73 -0.36 -15.04 22.39
N ARG A 74 0.59 -15.46 21.55
CA ARG A 74 1.99 -15.02 21.60
C ARG A 74 2.12 -13.52 21.31
N VAL A 75 1.45 -13.03 20.27
CA VAL A 75 1.44 -11.60 19.91
C VAL A 75 0.77 -10.78 21.00
N LYS A 76 -0.40 -11.21 21.52
CA LYS A 76 -1.08 -10.53 22.64
C LYS A 76 -0.17 -10.39 23.87
N ARG A 77 0.63 -11.42 24.20
CA ARG A 77 1.62 -11.34 25.29
C ARG A 77 2.73 -10.33 25.01
N LYS A 78 3.25 -10.26 23.78
CA LYS A 78 4.27 -9.27 23.40
C LYS A 78 3.73 -7.84 23.52
N ILE A 79 2.54 -7.57 23.01
CA ILE A 79 1.88 -6.26 23.11
C ILE A 79 1.75 -5.83 24.59
N LYS A 80 1.33 -6.75 25.47
CA LYS A 80 1.19 -6.48 26.91
C LYS A 80 2.50 -6.13 27.63
N LYS A 81 3.65 -6.54 27.12
CA LYS A 81 4.95 -6.17 27.71
C LYS A 81 5.30 -4.70 27.49
N GLN A 82 4.60 -4.01 26.57
CA GLN A 82 4.85 -2.61 26.21
C GLN A 82 6.31 -2.33 25.83
N ASP A 83 6.95 -3.31 25.17
CA ASP A 83 8.34 -3.18 24.71
C ASP A 83 8.47 -2.27 23.46
N TYR A 84 7.34 -1.87 22.87
CA TYR A 84 7.27 -1.05 21.68
C TYR A 84 6.33 0.14 21.88
N ARG A 85 6.69 1.27 21.28
CA ARG A 85 5.84 2.45 21.14
C ARG A 85 5.24 2.45 19.73
N VAL A 86 3.94 2.63 19.62
CA VAL A 86 3.25 2.76 18.33
C VAL A 86 2.88 4.22 18.12
N THR A 87 3.14 4.75 16.94
CA THR A 87 2.67 6.06 16.50
C THR A 87 1.93 5.94 15.18
N ILE A 88 1.27 7.03 14.80
CA ILE A 88 0.57 7.19 13.53
C ILE A 88 1.11 8.48 12.89
N ASP A 89 1.32 8.46 11.58
CA ASP A 89 1.68 9.63 10.76
C ASP A 89 2.88 10.42 11.29
N THR A 90 3.82 9.72 11.95
CA THR A 90 5.01 10.36 12.55
C THR A 90 6.20 10.35 11.60
N ASP A 91 6.36 9.29 10.81
CA ASP A 91 7.46 9.18 9.85
C ASP A 91 7.08 8.32 8.63
N PHE A 92 6.12 8.82 7.86
CA PHE A 92 5.59 8.12 6.68
C PHE A 92 6.67 7.76 5.65
N ARG A 93 7.58 8.70 5.35
CA ARG A 93 8.64 8.48 4.35
C ARG A 93 9.58 7.34 4.76
N SER A 94 9.94 7.25 6.05
CA SER A 94 10.76 6.12 6.53
C SER A 94 10.00 4.80 6.45
N VAL A 95 8.69 4.78 6.72
CA VAL A 95 7.88 3.56 6.62
C VAL A 95 7.85 3.01 5.19
N ILE A 96 7.48 3.84 4.21
CA ILE A 96 7.40 3.40 2.81
C ILE A 96 8.78 3.02 2.24
N THR A 97 9.83 3.75 2.61
CA THR A 97 11.21 3.42 2.21
C THR A 97 11.66 2.07 2.77
N ASN A 98 11.33 1.77 4.04
CA ASN A 98 11.63 0.46 4.62
C ASN A 98 10.81 -0.66 3.98
N CYS A 99 9.55 -0.39 3.57
CA CYS A 99 8.77 -1.34 2.78
C CYS A 99 9.42 -1.64 1.43
N ALA A 100 9.99 -0.62 0.76
CA ALA A 100 10.71 -0.76 -0.50
C ALA A 100 12.03 -1.53 -0.37
N GLY A 101 12.67 -1.51 0.82
CA GLY A 101 13.93 -2.22 1.05
C GLY A 101 13.78 -3.73 1.32
N LYS A 102 12.56 -4.27 1.40
CA LYS A 102 12.33 -5.67 1.81
C LYS A 102 12.30 -6.64 0.63
N ASN A 103 13.40 -7.38 0.46
CA ASN A 103 13.41 -8.59 -0.37
C ASN A 103 12.56 -9.69 0.30
N ARG A 104 11.47 -10.10 -0.35
CA ARG A 104 10.68 -11.26 0.06
C ARG A 104 11.16 -12.52 -0.68
N PRO A 105 11.24 -13.70 -0.05
CA PRO A 105 11.64 -14.92 -0.74
C PRO A 105 10.76 -15.17 -1.98
N GLY A 106 11.38 -15.29 -3.15
CA GLY A 106 10.68 -15.48 -4.42
C GLY A 106 10.27 -14.20 -5.17
N GLN A 107 10.57 -13.01 -4.63
CA GLN A 107 10.38 -11.73 -5.33
C GLN A 107 11.71 -11.21 -5.90
N ALA A 108 11.76 -11.00 -7.21
CA ALA A 108 12.86 -10.33 -7.89
C ALA A 108 12.68 -8.81 -7.78
N GLY A 109 13.08 -8.24 -6.64
CA GLY A 109 12.96 -6.80 -6.37
C GLY A 109 11.62 -6.37 -5.78
N THR A 110 11.43 -5.07 -5.62
CA THR A 110 10.21 -4.49 -5.05
C THR A 110 9.54 -3.59 -6.07
N TRP A 111 8.21 -3.61 -6.09
CA TRP A 111 7.39 -2.74 -6.93
C TRP A 111 7.33 -1.29 -6.40
N ILE A 112 7.91 -1.02 -5.22
CA ILE A 112 7.86 0.29 -4.57
C ILE A 112 9.04 1.11 -5.08
N LEU A 113 8.87 1.63 -6.30
CA LEU A 113 9.85 2.47 -6.98
C LEU A 113 9.92 3.86 -6.34
N GLN A 114 10.94 4.64 -6.68
CA GLN A 114 11.08 6.02 -6.16
C GLN A 114 9.85 6.89 -6.47
N GLU A 115 9.24 6.74 -7.65
CA GLU A 115 8.02 7.46 -8.03
C GLU A 115 6.80 7.05 -7.20
N ILE A 116 6.68 5.77 -6.80
CA ILE A 116 5.65 5.30 -5.87
C ILE A 116 5.88 5.93 -4.50
N ILE A 117 7.14 5.96 -4.02
CA ILE A 117 7.47 6.62 -2.75
C ILE A 117 7.02 8.09 -2.78
N ASP A 118 7.37 8.82 -3.82
CA ASP A 118 7.07 10.25 -3.89
C ASP A 118 5.58 10.52 -4.08
N ALA A 119 4.86 9.72 -4.87
CA ALA A 119 3.41 9.85 -5.05
C ALA A 119 2.64 9.59 -3.75
N TYR A 120 3.01 8.56 -2.99
CA TYR A 120 2.33 8.25 -1.73
C TYR A 120 2.73 9.19 -0.59
N VAL A 121 3.96 9.74 -0.62
CA VAL A 121 4.34 10.85 0.27
C VAL A 121 3.49 12.08 -0.04
N GLU A 122 3.16 12.35 -1.29
CA GLU A 122 2.26 13.44 -1.65
C GLU A 122 0.82 13.16 -1.16
N LEU A 123 0.29 11.95 -1.36
CA LEU A 123 -0.99 11.55 -0.79
C LEU A 123 -1.02 11.66 0.75
N HIS A 124 0.11 11.41 1.41
CA HIS A 124 0.23 11.58 2.86
C HIS A 124 0.11 13.04 3.26
N LYS A 125 0.82 13.96 2.57
CA LYS A 125 0.68 15.41 2.82
C LYS A 125 -0.75 15.91 2.60
N LEU A 126 -1.46 15.32 1.64
CA LEU A 126 -2.86 15.63 1.34
C LEU A 126 -3.85 14.98 2.33
N GLY A 127 -3.37 14.15 3.26
CA GLY A 127 -4.18 13.53 4.31
C GLY A 127 -4.93 12.27 3.88
N PHE A 128 -4.55 11.65 2.76
CA PHE A 128 -5.17 10.41 2.25
C PHE A 128 -4.34 9.16 2.54
N ALA A 129 -3.01 9.26 2.56
CA ALA A 129 -2.15 8.15 2.93
C ALA A 129 -1.69 8.28 4.39
N HIS A 130 -1.70 7.17 5.12
CA HIS A 130 -1.33 7.14 6.52
C HIS A 130 -0.33 6.03 6.81
N SER A 131 0.49 6.27 7.83
CA SER A 131 1.45 5.29 8.34
C SER A 131 1.17 4.94 9.80
N VAL A 132 1.54 3.71 10.16
CA VAL A 132 1.66 3.24 11.53
C VAL A 132 3.11 2.86 11.74
N GLU A 133 3.77 3.48 12.72
CA GLU A 133 5.16 3.21 13.05
C GLU A 133 5.27 2.43 14.35
N VAL A 134 6.22 1.49 14.39
CA VAL A 134 6.58 0.72 15.59
C VAL A 134 8.01 1.05 15.97
N TRP A 135 8.19 1.63 17.15
CA TRP A 135 9.48 2.03 17.70
C TRP A 135 9.89 1.11 18.85
N ASN A 136 11.15 0.69 18.91
CA ASN A 136 11.69 -0.02 20.07
C ASN A 136 12.01 0.94 21.23
N LYS A 137 12.46 0.41 22.37
CA LYS A 137 12.80 1.20 23.58
C LYS A 137 13.94 2.20 23.36
N GLU A 138 14.80 1.95 22.37
CA GLU A 138 15.90 2.85 22.00
C GLU A 138 15.42 3.98 21.06
N GLY A 139 14.14 4.00 20.69
CA GLY A 139 13.59 4.98 19.76
C GLY A 139 13.87 4.69 18.30
N LYS A 140 14.31 3.48 17.94
CA LYS A 140 14.53 3.07 16.55
C LYS A 140 13.23 2.58 15.91
N LEU A 141 13.01 2.95 14.65
CA LEU A 141 11.91 2.43 13.84
C LEU A 141 12.21 0.97 13.49
N VAL A 142 11.37 0.04 13.96
CA VAL A 142 11.59 -1.41 13.85
C VAL A 142 10.47 -2.14 13.14
N GLY A 143 9.42 -1.43 12.77
CA GLY A 143 8.35 -1.96 11.94
C GLY A 143 7.37 -0.88 11.58
N GLY A 144 6.49 -1.21 10.65
CA GLY A 144 5.44 -0.29 10.25
C GLY A 144 4.64 -0.81 9.08
N LEU A 145 3.57 -0.09 8.81
CA LEU A 145 2.66 -0.31 7.71
C LEU A 145 2.21 1.05 7.20
N TYR A 146 1.96 1.16 5.90
CA TYR A 146 1.28 2.32 5.34
C TYR A 146 0.11 1.89 4.46
N GLY A 147 -0.81 2.81 4.22
CA GLY A 147 -1.94 2.59 3.34
C GLY A 147 -2.74 3.84 3.05
N VAL A 148 -3.70 3.72 2.13
CA VAL A 148 -4.60 4.82 1.73
C VAL A 148 -5.94 4.66 2.43
N SER A 149 -6.39 5.75 3.07
CA SER A 149 -7.69 5.84 3.73
C SER A 149 -8.65 6.62 2.85
N LEU A 150 -9.74 5.96 2.43
CA LEU A 150 -10.80 6.59 1.67
C LEU A 150 -12.17 6.17 2.21
N GLY A 151 -12.90 7.13 2.76
CA GLY A 151 -14.19 6.88 3.40
C GLY A 151 -14.07 5.95 4.61
N ARG A 152 -14.63 4.74 4.50
CA ARG A 152 -14.62 3.72 5.58
C ARG A 152 -13.67 2.56 5.29
N VAL A 153 -12.86 2.66 4.25
CA VAL A 153 -11.94 1.62 3.81
C VAL A 153 -10.51 2.10 3.99
N PHE A 154 -9.66 1.21 4.49
CA PHE A 154 -8.23 1.41 4.54
C PHE A 154 -7.55 0.35 3.65
N SER A 155 -6.97 0.81 2.55
CA SER A 155 -6.19 -0.01 1.63
C SER A 155 -4.77 -0.17 2.16
N GLY A 156 -4.48 -1.31 2.79
CA GLY A 156 -3.14 -1.61 3.29
C GLY A 156 -2.19 -1.95 2.15
N GLU A 157 -1.19 -1.10 1.91
CA GLU A 157 -0.31 -1.19 0.75
C GLU A 157 0.86 -2.13 1.02
N SER A 158 1.62 -1.87 2.09
CA SER A 158 2.73 -2.72 2.47
C SER A 158 3.08 -2.55 3.94
N MET A 159 3.90 -3.48 4.43
CA MET A 159 4.41 -3.49 5.79
C MET A 159 5.82 -4.06 5.84
N PHE A 160 6.56 -3.70 6.89
CA PHE A 160 7.88 -4.23 7.18
C PHE A 160 8.06 -4.47 8.69
N PHE A 161 9.03 -5.31 9.02
CA PHE A 161 9.55 -5.47 10.38
C PHE A 161 11.06 -5.73 10.33
N LEU A 162 11.80 -5.18 11.28
CA LEU A 162 13.25 -5.35 11.48
C LEU A 162 13.56 -6.13 12.76
N GLU A 163 12.61 -6.17 13.69
CA GLU A 163 12.70 -6.94 14.93
C GLU A 163 11.53 -7.93 15.08
N PRO A 164 11.70 -9.04 15.83
CA PRO A 164 10.66 -10.07 16.00
C PRO A 164 9.43 -9.69 16.84
#